data_AF-A0A7X1BSX6-F1
#
_entry.id   AF-A0A7X1BSX6-F1
#
_cell.length_a   1.000
_cell.length_b   1.000
_cell.length_c   1.000
_cell.angle_alpha   90.00
_cell.angle_beta   90.00
_cell.angle_gamma   90.00
#
_symmetry.space_group_name_H-M   'P 1'
#
loop_
_entity.id
_entity.type
_entity.pdbx_description
1 polymer ?
#
loop_
_entity_poly.entity_id
_entity_poly.type
_entity_poly.pdbx_seq_one_letter_code
_entity_poly.pdbx_strand_id
1 'polypeptide(L)'
;MAKEKKRGFFSWLGFGQKEQAPENETELKNEEQQPVAEETTVVDEQPRAEETRSEAQTQAFAAEVVEVTEQVAEIEKLQPEAAPVAGQPQPEAEAVAESTVEPEVETPAAAVIEREELPLPEEVKTADVSAEEWQAEAETVEIVEAVEEEAENEPQLTDEELEAQALAAEAAEEAVMVVPVEEPAVEKPVEEEAVQEQEKPTKEGFFARLKRSLLKTKENLGSGFISLFRGKKIDDDLFEELEEQLLIADVGVETTRKIIANLTEGASRKQLKDAEALYGLLKDEMGEILAKVDEPLNVEGKTPFVILMVGVNGVGKTTTIGKLARQFEQQGKTVMLAAGDTFRAAAVEQLQVWGQRNNIPVIAQHTGADSASVIFDAIQAAKARNVDVLIADTAGRLQNKSHLMEELKKIVRVMKKLDEEAPHEVMLTIDASTGQNAISQAKLFHEAVGLTGITLTKLDGTAKGGVIFSVADQFGIPIRYIGVGERIEDLRPFKADDFIEALFARED
;
A
#
# COMPACT_ATOMS: atom_id res chain seq x y z
N MET A 1 48.07 33.03 44.47
CA MET A 1 49.25 32.78 43.60
C MET A 1 49.17 31.34 43.13
N ALA A 2 49.66 31.04 41.91
CA ALA A 2 49.68 29.72 41.23
C ALA A 2 48.32 28.97 41.11
N LYS A 3 47.82 28.48 39.98
CA LYS A 3 48.33 27.95 38.67
C LYS A 3 48.42 26.42 38.59
N GLU A 4 47.65 25.90 37.61
CA GLU A 4 47.98 24.77 36.72
C GLU A 4 47.99 23.35 37.35
N LYS A 5 47.71 22.25 36.61
CA LYS A 5 47.43 22.09 35.15
C LYS A 5 46.52 20.88 34.85
N LYS A 6 45.94 20.86 33.64
CA LYS A 6 45.23 19.70 33.05
C LYS A 6 46.17 18.53 32.78
N ARG A 7 45.66 17.29 32.87
CA ARG A 7 45.62 16.28 31.78
C ARG A 7 44.97 14.96 32.24
N GLY A 8 44.12 14.39 31.40
CA GLY A 8 43.91 12.94 31.31
C GLY A 8 44.40 12.46 29.94
N PHE A 9 44.46 11.15 29.70
CA PHE A 9 44.57 10.58 28.35
C PHE A 9 44.12 9.11 28.32
N PHE A 10 43.72 8.63 27.14
CA PHE A 10 43.50 7.21 26.87
C PHE A 10 44.83 6.44 26.96
N SER A 11 44.81 5.23 27.53
CA SER A 11 45.54 4.04 27.05
C SER A 11 45.48 2.92 28.09
N TRP A 12 44.95 1.75 27.73
CA TRP A 12 45.79 0.56 27.51
C TRP A 12 44.91 -0.57 26.96
N LEU A 13 45.19 -0.98 25.73
CA LEU A 13 44.55 -2.10 25.05
C LEU A 13 45.67 -3.04 24.57
N GLY A 14 45.60 -4.33 24.93
CA GLY A 14 46.29 -5.41 24.22
C GLY A 14 47.65 -5.93 24.76
N PHE A 15 47.78 -7.26 24.63
CA PHE A 15 49.00 -8.10 24.49
C PHE A 15 50.03 -8.23 25.62
N GLY A 16 50.36 -9.49 25.99
CA GLY A 16 51.53 -9.79 26.85
C GLY A 16 51.69 -11.21 27.44
N GLN A 17 51.80 -12.27 26.62
CA GLN A 17 52.50 -13.56 26.89
C GLN A 17 52.32 -14.36 28.22
N LYS A 18 51.67 -15.53 28.09
CA LYS A 18 52.12 -16.94 28.36
C LYS A 18 52.89 -17.36 29.65
N GLU A 19 52.83 -18.68 29.88
CA GLU A 19 53.63 -19.56 30.79
C GLU A 19 53.16 -19.59 32.26
N GLN A 20 53.12 -20.72 32.99
CA GLN A 20 53.40 -22.14 32.69
C GLN A 20 52.61 -23.06 33.68
N ALA A 21 52.43 -24.35 33.40
CA ALA A 21 51.86 -25.37 34.32
C ALA A 21 52.95 -26.37 34.81
N PRO A 22 52.76 -27.04 35.96
CA PRO A 22 52.39 -28.47 36.03
C PRO A 22 51.16 -28.71 36.95
N GLU A 23 50.36 -29.80 36.88
CA GLU A 23 50.61 -31.26 37.03
C GLU A 23 51.07 -31.67 38.47
N ASN A 24 50.60 -32.77 39.10
CA ASN A 24 49.71 -33.86 38.63
C ASN A 24 48.99 -34.63 39.77
N GLU A 25 48.02 -35.49 39.39
CA GLU A 25 47.61 -36.76 40.07
C GLU A 25 46.89 -36.71 41.47
N THR A 26 46.13 -37.72 41.95
CA THR A 26 45.98 -39.16 41.57
C THR A 26 44.55 -39.74 41.87
N GLU A 27 44.10 -40.73 41.06
CA GLU A 27 43.31 -41.97 41.43
C GLU A 27 41.88 -41.94 42.06
N LEU A 28 40.96 -42.92 41.84
CA LEU A 28 40.75 -43.99 40.81
C LEU A 28 39.34 -44.67 40.92
N LYS A 29 39.01 -45.54 39.93
CA LYS A 29 37.88 -46.50 39.75
C LYS A 29 36.59 -45.92 39.14
N ASN A 30 36.03 -46.40 38.00
CA ASN A 30 35.72 -47.77 37.48
C ASN A 30 34.61 -48.48 38.28
N GLU A 31 33.67 -49.24 37.69
CA GLU A 31 33.59 -49.91 36.36
C GLU A 31 32.32 -49.40 35.56
N GLU A 32 31.91 -49.84 34.35
CA GLU A 32 32.17 -51.09 33.61
C GLU A 32 31.94 -50.99 32.07
N GLN A 33 32.96 -51.41 31.31
CA GLN A 33 33.00 -52.02 29.95
C GLN A 33 32.40 -51.34 28.68
N GLN A 34 33.03 -51.69 27.54
CA GLN A 34 32.91 -51.15 26.18
C GLN A 34 32.88 -52.36 25.19
N PRO A 35 32.61 -52.19 23.87
CA PRO A 35 33.74 -51.93 22.95
C PRO A 35 33.47 -51.11 21.65
N VAL A 36 34.47 -50.30 21.24
CA VAL A 36 35.04 -50.12 19.87
C VAL A 36 34.06 -49.72 18.72
N ALA A 37 34.05 -48.48 18.18
CA ALA A 37 35.04 -47.75 17.33
C ALA A 37 35.07 -48.24 15.84
N GLU A 38 35.53 -47.54 14.78
CA GLU A 38 36.45 -46.40 14.49
C GLU A 38 35.98 -45.72 13.16
N GLU A 39 36.24 -44.48 12.68
CA GLU A 39 36.78 -43.19 13.18
C GLU A 39 36.44 -42.00 12.20
N THR A 40 36.55 -40.72 12.63
CA THR A 40 36.57 -39.43 11.82
C THR A 40 35.29 -39.00 11.05
N THR A 41 35.09 -37.75 10.55
CA THR A 41 35.92 -36.51 10.36
C THR A 41 35.15 -35.20 10.65
N VAL A 42 35.89 -34.16 11.08
CA VAL A 42 35.73 -32.69 10.85
C VAL A 42 34.34 -32.02 10.99
N VAL A 43 34.29 -31.05 11.92
CA VAL A 43 33.48 -29.81 11.80
C VAL A 43 34.47 -28.64 11.77
N ASP A 44 34.29 -27.68 10.86
CA ASP A 44 35.13 -26.47 10.75
C ASP A 44 34.31 -25.23 11.17
N GLU A 45 34.81 -24.46 12.14
CA GLU A 45 34.20 -23.19 12.57
C GLU A 45 34.90 -22.03 11.85
N GLN A 46 34.18 -21.29 11.01
CA GLN A 46 34.66 -20.02 10.46
C GLN A 46 33.74 -18.84 10.82
N PRO A 47 34.32 -17.64 11.04
CA PRO A 47 33.67 -16.59 11.80
C PRO A 47 32.76 -15.68 10.97
N ARG A 48 31.80 -15.08 11.66
CA ARG A 48 30.95 -13.97 11.19
C ARG A 48 31.81 -12.77 10.81
N ALA A 49 31.75 -12.34 9.55
CA ALA A 49 32.41 -11.13 9.08
C ALA A 49 31.65 -9.85 9.48
N GLU A 50 32.39 -8.80 9.86
CA GLU A 50 31.88 -7.44 10.00
C GLU A 50 32.43 -6.58 8.84
N GLU A 51 31.54 -6.00 8.02
CA GLU A 51 31.93 -5.18 6.87
C GLU A 51 32.46 -3.80 7.30
N THR A 52 33.77 -3.71 7.48
CA THR A 52 34.46 -2.44 7.77
C THR A 52 34.77 -1.68 6.48
N ARG A 53 33.84 -0.80 6.07
CA ARG A 53 33.99 0.09 4.91
C ARG A 53 35.27 0.93 5.04
N SER A 54 36.11 0.92 4.00
CA SER A 54 37.43 1.54 4.06
C SER A 54 37.39 3.07 4.11
N GLU A 55 38.36 3.70 4.79
CA GLU A 55 38.43 5.17 4.92
C GLU A 55 38.42 5.89 3.55
N ALA A 56 39.03 5.28 2.52
CA ALA A 56 39.03 5.80 1.16
C ALA A 56 37.63 5.87 0.53
N GLN A 57 36.77 4.86 0.77
CA GLN A 57 35.38 4.86 0.29
C GLN A 57 34.52 5.88 1.04
N THR A 58 34.79 6.11 2.32
CA THR A 58 34.13 7.15 3.13
C THR A 58 34.55 8.55 2.68
N GLN A 59 35.82 8.76 2.33
CA GLN A 59 36.32 10.03 1.79
C GLN A 59 35.79 10.31 0.37
N ALA A 60 35.70 9.30 -0.49
CA ALA A 60 35.10 9.44 -1.83
C ALA A 60 33.63 9.88 -1.74
N PHE A 61 32.82 9.19 -0.93
CA PHE A 61 31.41 9.54 -0.71
C PHE A 61 31.25 10.94 -0.08
N ALA A 62 32.16 11.34 0.82
CA ALA A 62 32.14 12.69 1.39
C ALA A 62 32.44 13.78 0.34
N ALA A 63 33.32 13.52 -0.63
CA ALA A 63 33.60 14.46 -1.72
C ALA A 63 32.41 14.58 -2.68
N GLU A 64 31.81 13.45 -3.06
CA GLU A 64 30.61 13.37 -3.91
C GLU A 64 29.42 14.17 -3.33
N VAL A 65 29.17 14.04 -2.02
CA VAL A 65 28.12 14.81 -1.34
C VAL A 65 28.41 16.31 -1.33
N VAL A 66 29.67 16.74 -1.18
CA VAL A 66 30.03 18.17 -1.28
C VAL A 66 29.77 18.71 -2.69
N GLU A 67 30.22 18.00 -3.72
CA GLU A 67 30.04 18.41 -5.12
C GLU A 67 28.56 18.58 -5.49
N VAL A 68 27.69 17.64 -5.07
CA VAL A 68 26.23 17.76 -5.25
C VAL A 68 25.65 18.97 -4.51
N THR A 69 26.11 19.27 -3.29
CA THR A 69 25.62 20.46 -2.55
C THR A 69 26.08 21.79 -3.14
N GLU A 70 27.27 21.86 -3.75
CA GLU A 70 27.72 23.08 -4.45
C GLU A 70 26.92 23.32 -5.74
N GLN A 71 26.60 22.27 -6.51
CA GLN A 71 25.77 22.38 -7.72
C GLN A 71 24.35 22.89 -7.41
N VAL A 72 23.70 22.39 -6.35
CA VAL A 72 22.38 22.89 -5.90
C VAL A 72 22.44 24.36 -5.50
N ALA A 73 23.49 24.77 -4.79
CA ALA A 73 23.69 26.15 -4.34
C ALA A 73 24.08 27.13 -5.47
N GLU A 74 24.40 26.65 -6.67
CA GLU A 74 24.62 27.49 -7.86
C GLU A 74 23.33 27.68 -8.67
N ILE A 75 22.49 26.63 -8.78
CA ILE A 75 21.16 26.69 -9.41
C ILE A 75 20.24 27.71 -8.69
N GLU A 76 20.27 27.75 -7.36
CA GLU A 76 19.41 28.64 -6.56
C GLU A 76 19.74 30.14 -6.77
N LYS A 77 20.93 30.48 -7.29
CA LYS A 77 21.35 31.87 -7.53
C LYS A 77 20.88 32.47 -8.86
N LEU A 78 20.22 31.70 -9.73
CA LEU A 78 19.92 32.08 -11.11
C LEU A 78 18.46 32.50 -11.37
N GLN A 79 17.62 32.61 -10.32
CA GLN A 79 16.26 33.13 -10.45
C GLN A 79 16.20 34.66 -10.28
N PRO A 80 15.56 35.42 -11.19
CA PRO A 80 15.44 36.88 -11.07
C PRO A 80 14.27 37.30 -10.15
N GLU A 81 14.54 38.17 -9.18
CA GLU A 81 13.49 38.78 -8.33
C GLU A 81 12.55 39.70 -9.12
N ALA A 82 11.24 39.61 -8.83
CA ALA A 82 10.22 40.49 -9.42
C ALA A 82 9.87 41.66 -8.48
N ALA A 83 10.03 42.90 -8.96
CA ALA A 83 9.70 44.12 -8.22
C ALA A 83 8.25 44.61 -8.53
N PRO A 84 7.56 45.24 -7.55
CA PRO A 84 6.13 45.58 -7.67
C PRO A 84 5.86 46.96 -8.30
N VAL A 85 4.72 47.11 -8.97
CA VAL A 85 4.16 48.41 -9.39
C VAL A 85 2.64 48.42 -9.15
N ALA A 86 2.12 49.52 -8.62
CA ALA A 86 0.68 49.78 -8.47
C ALA A 86 0.31 51.13 -9.13
N GLY A 87 -0.86 51.22 -9.77
CA GLY A 87 -1.31 52.46 -10.44
C GLY A 87 -2.70 52.34 -11.08
N GLN A 88 -3.71 52.90 -10.41
CA GLN A 88 -5.05 53.20 -10.94
C GLN A 88 -5.06 54.60 -11.62
N PRO A 89 -6.08 55.05 -12.41
CA PRO A 89 -7.52 54.86 -12.14
C PRO A 89 -8.52 54.75 -13.33
N GLN A 90 -9.79 54.66 -12.93
CA GLN A 90 -11.08 54.92 -13.64
C GLN A 90 -11.18 56.36 -14.24
N PRO A 91 -12.22 56.77 -15.02
CA PRO A 91 -13.64 56.29 -15.09
C PRO A 91 -14.14 56.00 -16.53
N GLU A 92 -15.43 55.93 -16.94
CA GLU A 92 -16.77 56.32 -16.40
C GLU A 92 -17.88 55.38 -16.96
N ALA A 93 -19.18 55.70 -16.83
CA ALA A 93 -20.33 54.89 -17.29
C ALA A 93 -21.48 55.73 -17.89
N GLU A 94 -22.35 55.12 -18.72
CA GLU A 94 -23.72 55.59 -19.00
C GLU A 94 -24.62 54.47 -19.58
N ALA A 95 -25.92 54.71 -19.83
CA ALA A 95 -26.96 53.66 -20.01
C ALA A 95 -28.15 54.09 -20.91
N VAL A 96 -29.27 53.32 -20.87
CA VAL A 96 -30.69 53.65 -21.24
C VAL A 96 -31.26 53.06 -22.55
N ALA A 97 -32.50 52.54 -22.42
CA ALA A 97 -33.52 52.11 -23.42
C ALA A 97 -33.19 50.91 -24.34
N GLU A 98 -34.04 49.88 -24.58
CA GLU A 98 -35.51 49.66 -24.50
C GLU A 98 -36.34 50.15 -25.72
N SER A 99 -37.01 49.23 -26.44
CA SER A 99 -38.45 49.26 -26.80
C SER A 99 -38.85 48.26 -27.92
N THR A 100 -39.59 47.21 -27.54
CA THR A 100 -40.73 46.52 -28.22
C THR A 100 -40.91 46.49 -29.76
N VAL A 101 -41.32 45.31 -30.31
CA VAL A 101 -42.69 45.00 -30.86
C VAL A 101 -42.70 43.67 -31.65
N GLU A 102 -43.70 42.83 -31.40
CA GLU A 102 -44.10 41.61 -32.17
C GLU A 102 -45.36 41.89 -33.03
N PRO A 103 -46.00 40.90 -33.70
CA PRO A 103 -45.53 39.95 -34.70
C PRO A 103 -46.39 40.04 -35.99
N GLU A 104 -46.19 39.18 -37.00
CA GLU A 104 -47.33 38.64 -37.77
C GLU A 104 -47.03 37.24 -38.35
N VAL A 105 -48.06 36.57 -38.87
CA VAL A 105 -48.12 35.11 -39.10
C VAL A 105 -48.60 34.81 -40.51
N GLU A 106 -48.00 33.83 -41.21
CA GLU A 106 -48.78 32.87 -42.01
C GLU A 106 -48.04 31.59 -42.45
N THR A 107 -48.80 30.49 -42.41
CA THR A 107 -48.64 29.20 -43.10
C THR A 107 -50.07 28.79 -43.52
N PRO A 108 -50.35 27.85 -44.46
CA PRO A 108 -49.50 26.73 -44.88
C PRO A 108 -49.57 26.34 -46.39
N ALA A 109 -48.84 25.28 -46.77
CA ALA A 109 -49.32 24.27 -47.73
C ALA A 109 -48.45 23.01 -47.68
N ALA A 110 -49.03 21.85 -47.99
CA ALA A 110 -48.31 20.60 -48.25
C ALA A 110 -49.10 19.77 -49.28
N ALA A 111 -48.42 18.93 -50.07
CA ALA A 111 -48.75 17.49 -50.24
C ALA A 111 -48.11 16.84 -51.50
N VAL A 112 -48.15 15.51 -51.47
CA VAL A 112 -48.03 14.53 -52.57
C VAL A 112 -46.61 14.11 -53.02
N ILE A 113 -46.53 12.83 -53.35
CA ILE A 113 -45.37 11.99 -53.63
C ILE A 113 -45.34 11.68 -55.13
N GLU A 114 -44.16 11.53 -55.71
CA GLU A 114 -43.99 10.65 -56.88
C GLU A 114 -42.69 9.85 -56.75
N ARG A 115 -42.60 8.71 -57.44
CA ARG A 115 -41.45 7.79 -57.43
C ARG A 115 -41.12 7.40 -58.87
N GLU A 116 -39.87 7.57 -59.31
CA GLU A 116 -39.33 6.80 -60.43
C GLU A 116 -37.80 6.62 -60.30
N GLU A 117 -37.22 5.84 -61.21
CA GLU A 117 -36.16 4.85 -61.02
C GLU A 117 -34.73 5.31 -60.66
N LEU A 118 -33.90 4.33 -60.26
CA LEU A 118 -32.46 4.45 -59.99
C LEU A 118 -31.62 4.39 -61.29
N PRO A 119 -30.50 5.13 -61.33
CA PRO A 119 -29.26 4.59 -61.88
C PRO A 119 -28.09 4.63 -60.88
N LEU A 120 -27.23 3.62 -60.96
CA LEU A 120 -25.89 3.54 -60.36
C LEU A 120 -24.86 3.39 -61.49
N PRO A 121 -23.56 3.63 -61.25
CA PRO A 121 -22.95 4.68 -60.42
C PRO A 121 -21.79 5.38 -61.15
N GLU A 122 -21.31 6.55 -60.69
CA GLU A 122 -19.94 7.00 -61.02
C GLU A 122 -19.36 8.01 -60.00
N GLU A 123 -18.05 7.88 -59.79
CA GLU A 123 -17.07 8.76 -59.10
C GLU A 123 -17.54 9.77 -58.03
N VAL A 124 -17.34 9.40 -56.75
CA VAL A 124 -17.32 10.36 -55.63
C VAL A 124 -16.03 11.17 -55.67
N LYS A 125 -16.14 12.50 -55.73
CA LYS A 125 -14.98 13.40 -55.59
C LYS A 125 -14.50 13.45 -54.14
N THR A 126 -13.18 13.47 -53.97
CA THR A 126 -12.51 13.71 -52.68
C THR A 126 -12.90 15.07 -52.10
N ALA A 127 -13.13 15.11 -50.79
CA ALA A 127 -13.05 16.32 -49.98
C ALA A 127 -11.72 16.32 -49.24
N ASP A 128 -11.05 17.47 -49.17
CA ASP A 128 -9.73 17.59 -48.55
C ASP A 128 -9.79 17.42 -47.03
N VAL A 129 -8.84 16.67 -46.47
CA VAL A 129 -8.60 16.53 -45.03
C VAL A 129 -7.36 17.36 -44.68
N SER A 130 -7.34 18.04 -43.54
CA SER A 130 -6.27 18.98 -43.17
C SER A 130 -4.97 18.28 -42.77
N ALA A 131 -3.84 18.86 -43.19
CA ALA A 131 -2.50 18.30 -43.00
C ALA A 131 -1.98 18.26 -41.54
N GLU A 132 -2.78 18.70 -40.57
CA GLU A 132 -2.42 18.71 -39.15
C GLU A 132 -2.70 17.37 -38.46
N GLU A 133 -3.68 16.57 -38.92
CA GLU A 133 -3.95 15.24 -38.36
C GLU A 133 -2.86 14.22 -38.70
N TRP A 134 -2.16 14.40 -39.84
CA TRP A 134 -1.09 13.50 -40.30
C TRP A 134 0.25 13.67 -39.56
N GLN A 135 0.45 14.78 -38.83
CA GLN A 135 1.71 14.99 -38.09
C GLN A 135 1.70 14.28 -36.72
N ALA A 136 0.53 14.22 -36.07
CA ALA A 136 0.38 13.56 -34.78
C ALA A 136 0.59 12.02 -34.84
N GLU A 137 0.18 11.36 -35.93
CA GLU A 137 0.42 9.92 -36.11
C GLU A 137 1.91 9.63 -36.37
N ALA A 138 2.59 10.45 -37.18
CA ALA A 138 4.02 10.30 -37.49
C ALA A 138 4.91 10.42 -36.25
N GLU A 139 4.67 11.43 -35.40
CA GLU A 139 5.42 11.65 -34.15
C GLU A 139 5.22 10.50 -33.15
N THR A 140 4.10 9.78 -33.22
CA THR A 140 3.90 8.55 -32.40
C THR A 140 4.58 7.29 -32.94
N VAL A 141 5.08 7.27 -34.18
CA VAL A 141 5.79 6.10 -34.74
C VAL A 141 7.29 6.16 -34.43
N GLU A 142 7.95 7.32 -34.57
CA GLU A 142 9.39 7.47 -34.22
C GLU A 142 9.66 7.12 -32.74
N ILE A 143 8.71 7.41 -31.84
CA ILE A 143 8.82 7.08 -30.41
C ILE A 143 8.71 5.56 -30.15
N VAL A 144 8.10 4.78 -31.05
CA VAL A 144 7.98 3.31 -30.90
C VAL A 144 9.21 2.60 -31.44
N GLU A 145 9.70 2.95 -32.63
CA GLU A 145 10.93 2.36 -33.19
C GLU A 145 12.16 2.63 -32.29
N ALA A 146 12.24 3.83 -31.70
CA ALA A 146 13.31 4.19 -30.76
C ALA A 146 13.29 3.37 -29.44
N VAL A 147 12.15 2.81 -29.06
CA VAL A 147 12.02 1.95 -27.85
C VAL A 147 12.34 0.49 -28.17
N GLU A 148 12.16 0.04 -29.41
CA GLU A 148 12.60 -1.30 -29.83
C GLU A 148 14.14 -1.37 -29.98
N GLU A 149 14.83 -0.32 -30.47
CA GLU A 149 16.31 -0.32 -30.55
C GLU A 149 17.03 -0.30 -29.18
N GLU A 150 16.50 0.38 -28.15
CA GLU A 150 17.10 0.32 -26.81
C GLU A 150 16.83 -1.01 -26.09
N ALA A 151 15.72 -1.69 -26.39
CA ALA A 151 15.37 -2.98 -25.77
C ALA A 151 16.33 -4.12 -26.16
N GLU A 152 17.00 -4.06 -27.32
CA GLU A 152 17.99 -5.07 -27.74
C GLU A 152 19.34 -4.97 -26.98
N ASN A 153 19.55 -3.93 -26.15
CA ASN A 153 20.83 -3.70 -25.44
C ASN A 153 20.79 -3.97 -23.92
N GLU A 154 19.72 -4.53 -23.35
CA GLU A 154 19.75 -4.99 -21.96
C GLU A 154 20.70 -6.19 -21.77
N PRO A 155 21.46 -6.26 -20.65
CA PRO A 155 22.32 -7.40 -20.35
C PRO A 155 21.46 -8.65 -20.05
N GLN A 156 21.46 -9.60 -20.98
CA GLN A 156 20.76 -10.87 -20.82
C GLN A 156 21.30 -11.63 -19.59
N LEU A 157 20.39 -12.03 -18.69
CA LEU A 157 20.72 -12.92 -17.57
C LEU A 157 21.30 -14.22 -18.12
N THR A 158 22.32 -14.75 -17.44
CA THR A 158 22.96 -16.00 -17.86
C THR A 158 22.06 -17.21 -17.59
N ASP A 159 22.24 -18.29 -18.35
CA ASP A 159 21.51 -19.55 -18.15
C ASP A 159 21.65 -20.06 -16.69
N GLU A 160 22.82 -19.84 -16.07
CA GLU A 160 23.14 -20.21 -14.68
C GLU A 160 22.31 -19.39 -13.66
N GLU A 161 22.02 -18.12 -13.93
CA GLU A 161 21.14 -17.28 -13.10
C GLU A 161 19.65 -17.62 -13.26
N LEU A 162 19.25 -18.10 -14.43
CA LEU A 162 17.90 -18.61 -14.69
C LEU A 162 17.68 -19.98 -14.02
N GLU A 163 18.66 -20.88 -14.12
CA GLU A 163 18.63 -22.20 -13.47
C GLU A 163 18.66 -22.09 -11.94
N ALA A 164 19.45 -21.16 -11.39
CA ALA A 164 19.44 -20.83 -9.96
C ALA A 164 18.09 -20.27 -9.48
N GLN A 165 17.41 -19.45 -10.29
CA GLN A 165 16.07 -18.94 -9.96
C GLN A 165 14.99 -20.03 -10.07
N ALA A 166 15.10 -20.97 -11.01
CA ALA A 166 14.21 -22.12 -11.11
C ALA A 166 14.33 -23.04 -9.87
N LEU A 167 15.56 -23.39 -9.48
CA LEU A 167 15.82 -24.20 -8.27
C LEU A 167 15.33 -23.50 -6.98
N ALA A 168 15.45 -22.18 -6.88
CA ALA A 168 14.94 -21.41 -5.76
C ALA A 168 13.39 -21.37 -5.71
N ALA A 169 12.72 -21.45 -6.87
CA ALA A 169 11.26 -21.53 -6.94
C ALA A 169 10.74 -22.94 -6.60
N GLU A 170 11.36 -23.99 -7.13
CA GLU A 170 11.00 -25.39 -6.87
C GLU A 170 11.14 -25.73 -5.36
N ALA A 171 12.22 -25.27 -4.73
CA ALA A 171 12.43 -25.41 -3.28
C ALA A 171 11.40 -24.65 -2.42
N ALA A 172 10.81 -23.56 -2.95
CA ALA A 172 9.71 -22.85 -2.29
C ALA A 172 8.35 -23.54 -2.49
N GLU A 173 8.19 -24.35 -3.54
CA GLU A 173 6.97 -25.09 -3.85
C GLU A 173 6.85 -26.39 -3.03
N GLU A 174 7.96 -27.15 -2.88
CA GLU A 174 8.00 -28.30 -1.94
C GLU A 174 7.65 -27.89 -0.50
N ALA A 175 8.11 -26.73 -0.05
CA ALA A 175 7.89 -26.21 1.30
C ALA A 175 6.40 -25.94 1.62
N VAL A 176 5.52 -25.86 0.62
CA VAL A 176 4.09 -25.58 0.77
C VAL A 176 3.22 -26.84 0.67
N MET A 177 3.70 -27.92 0.06
CA MET A 177 2.89 -29.12 -0.22
C MET A 177 2.76 -30.12 0.95
N VAL A 178 3.50 -29.97 2.05
CA VAL A 178 3.52 -30.95 3.15
C VAL A 178 2.37 -30.78 4.15
N VAL A 179 1.15 -31.10 3.71
CA VAL A 179 0.01 -31.41 4.61
C VAL A 179 -0.57 -32.77 4.19
N PRO A 180 -0.53 -33.80 5.05
CA PRO A 180 -0.92 -35.16 4.65
C PRO A 180 -2.44 -35.29 4.44
N VAL A 181 -2.80 -36.02 3.39
CA VAL A 181 -4.20 -36.40 3.09
C VAL A 181 -4.44 -37.82 3.62
N GLU A 182 -5.45 -37.99 4.48
CA GLU A 182 -5.98 -39.31 4.83
C GLU A 182 -7.15 -39.69 3.90
N GLU A 183 -7.14 -40.91 3.38
CA GLU A 183 -8.23 -41.45 2.56
C GLU A 183 -9.38 -41.99 3.43
N PRO A 184 -10.66 -41.80 3.05
CA PRO A 184 -11.80 -42.27 3.84
C PRO A 184 -12.11 -43.76 3.62
N ALA A 185 -12.12 -44.55 4.70
CA ALA A 185 -12.47 -45.97 4.66
C ALA A 185 -13.80 -46.30 5.36
N VAL A 186 -14.81 -46.65 4.54
CA VAL A 186 -16.02 -47.49 4.76
C VAL A 186 -16.77 -47.43 6.12
N GLU A 187 -18.08 -47.19 6.01
CA GLU A 187 -19.13 -47.10 7.03
C GLU A 187 -19.18 -48.15 8.16
N LYS A 188 -19.56 -47.69 9.38
CA LYS A 188 -20.59 -48.31 10.24
C LYS A 188 -21.15 -47.29 11.26
N PRO A 189 -22.31 -47.56 11.93
CA PRO A 189 -23.29 -46.51 12.22
C PRO A 189 -23.13 -45.74 13.53
N VAL A 190 -23.53 -44.47 13.44
CA VAL A 190 -24.05 -43.54 14.46
C VAL A 190 -24.23 -44.09 15.89
N GLU A 191 -23.44 -43.53 16.82
CA GLU A 191 -23.92 -43.20 18.17
C GLU A 191 -24.05 -41.67 18.30
N GLU A 192 -24.85 -41.19 19.25
CA GLU A 192 -25.24 -39.78 19.38
C GLU A 192 -24.20 -38.97 20.18
N GLU A 193 -23.15 -38.49 19.51
CA GLU A 193 -22.31 -37.42 20.09
C GLU A 193 -22.85 -36.02 19.78
N ALA A 194 -22.64 -35.10 20.72
CA ALA A 194 -23.35 -33.82 20.78
C ALA A 194 -23.00 -32.89 19.60
N VAL A 195 -24.04 -32.36 18.95
CA VAL A 195 -23.89 -31.25 18.00
C VAL A 195 -23.31 -30.04 18.74
N GLN A 196 -22.03 -29.76 18.50
CA GLN A 196 -21.47 -28.45 18.83
C GLN A 196 -22.11 -27.43 17.91
N GLU A 197 -23.12 -26.74 18.43
CA GLU A 197 -23.80 -25.64 17.75
C GLU A 197 -22.75 -24.57 17.40
N GLN A 198 -22.49 -24.37 16.11
CA GLN A 198 -21.55 -23.35 15.67
C GLN A 198 -22.09 -21.97 16.06
N GLU A 199 -21.52 -21.39 17.11
CA GLU A 199 -21.94 -20.09 17.61
C GLU A 199 -21.91 -19.05 16.48
N LYS A 200 -23.08 -18.46 16.21
CA LYS A 200 -23.20 -17.35 15.26
C LYS A 200 -22.25 -16.23 15.69
N PRO A 201 -21.51 -15.58 14.77
CA PRO A 201 -20.45 -14.64 15.14
C PRO A 201 -21.02 -13.46 15.94
N THR A 202 -20.83 -13.49 17.26
CA THR A 202 -21.19 -12.41 18.17
C THR A 202 -20.24 -11.21 18.00
N LYS A 203 -20.68 -10.00 18.39
CA LYS A 203 -19.78 -8.84 18.39
C LYS A 203 -18.57 -9.07 19.30
N GLU A 204 -18.75 -9.83 20.38
CA GLU A 204 -17.69 -10.27 21.30
C GLU A 204 -16.63 -11.12 20.58
N GLY A 205 -17.05 -12.15 19.82
CA GLY A 205 -16.15 -13.00 19.02
C GLY A 205 -15.52 -12.31 17.80
N PHE A 206 -15.97 -11.10 17.45
CA PHE A 206 -15.29 -10.20 16.51
C PHE A 206 -14.29 -9.30 17.23
N PHE A 207 -14.71 -8.61 18.30
CA PHE A 207 -13.87 -7.69 19.06
C PHE A 207 -12.68 -8.40 19.71
N ALA A 208 -12.87 -9.62 20.22
CA ALA A 208 -11.77 -10.46 20.73
C ALA A 208 -10.74 -10.81 19.64
N ARG A 209 -11.16 -10.99 18.39
CA ARG A 209 -10.24 -11.20 17.26
C ARG A 209 -9.45 -9.93 16.94
N LEU A 210 -10.10 -8.76 16.90
CA LEU A 210 -9.45 -7.48 16.65
C LEU A 210 -8.48 -7.08 17.80
N LYS A 211 -8.88 -7.29 19.06
CA LYS A 211 -8.02 -7.12 20.26
C LYS A 211 -6.76 -8.00 20.15
N ARG A 212 -6.92 -9.25 19.69
CA ARG A 212 -5.82 -10.23 19.53
C ARG A 212 -4.91 -9.92 18.34
N SER A 213 -5.43 -9.50 17.19
CA SER A 213 -4.59 -9.12 16.05
C SER A 213 -3.72 -7.91 16.38
N LEU A 214 -4.28 -6.90 17.06
CA LEU A 214 -3.54 -5.68 17.39
C LEU A 214 -2.53 -5.87 18.55
N LEU A 215 -2.41 -7.06 19.16
CA LEU A 215 -1.62 -7.32 20.37
C LEU A 215 -0.20 -6.71 20.34
N LYS A 216 0.58 -6.98 19.28
CA LYS A 216 1.93 -6.42 19.11
C LYS A 216 1.96 -4.89 19.04
N THR A 217 0.97 -4.29 18.36
CA THR A 217 0.83 -2.83 18.30
C THR A 217 0.35 -2.27 19.65
N LYS A 218 -0.40 -3.05 20.42
CA LYS A 218 -0.94 -2.72 21.75
C LYS A 218 0.07 -2.77 22.91
N GLU A 219 1.23 -3.37 22.68
CA GLU A 219 2.38 -3.27 23.60
C GLU A 219 3.02 -1.87 23.50
N ASN A 220 3.04 -1.28 22.30
CA ASN A 220 3.62 0.05 22.03
C ASN A 220 2.59 1.19 22.10
N LEU A 221 1.34 0.96 21.71
CA LEU A 221 0.24 1.94 21.69
C LEU A 221 -0.93 1.49 22.58
N GLY A 222 -1.89 2.38 22.83
CA GLY A 222 -3.11 2.03 23.55
C GLY A 222 -2.80 1.52 24.96
N SER A 223 -3.00 0.23 25.24
CA SER A 223 -2.63 -0.40 26.53
C SER A 223 -1.18 -0.14 26.95
N GLY A 224 -0.24 -0.02 26.00
CA GLY A 224 1.16 0.33 26.27
C GLY A 224 1.37 1.66 26.99
N PHE A 225 0.43 2.61 26.91
CA PHE A 225 0.52 3.89 27.63
C PHE A 225 0.09 3.80 29.10
N ILE A 226 -0.57 2.70 29.52
CA ILE A 226 -1.05 2.54 30.91
C ILE A 226 0.12 2.32 31.89
N SER A 227 1.23 1.77 31.42
CA SER A 227 2.48 1.67 32.20
C SER A 227 3.20 3.02 32.26
N LEU A 228 3.29 3.74 31.13
CA LEU A 228 3.89 5.08 31.02
C LEU A 228 3.27 6.06 32.02
N PHE A 229 1.94 6.16 32.03
CA PHE A 229 1.21 7.09 32.89
C PHE A 229 1.15 6.70 34.38
N ARG A 230 1.58 5.48 34.77
CA ARG A 230 1.32 4.95 36.12
C ARG A 230 2.15 5.64 37.21
N GLY A 231 1.54 6.61 37.88
CA GLY A 231 2.14 7.31 39.03
C GLY A 231 3.13 8.41 38.66
N LYS A 232 3.27 8.73 37.36
CA LYS A 232 3.95 9.93 36.89
C LYS A 232 3.05 11.15 37.07
N LYS A 233 3.64 12.35 37.04
CA LYS A 233 2.92 13.61 36.97
C LYS A 233 2.73 14.01 35.51
N ILE A 234 1.89 15.01 35.27
CA ILE A 234 1.82 15.68 33.97
C ILE A 234 2.81 16.85 34.02
N ASP A 235 3.99 16.61 33.48
CA ASP A 235 5.11 17.53 33.28
C ASP A 235 5.74 17.29 31.90
N ASP A 236 6.67 18.16 31.50
CA ASP A 236 7.24 18.16 30.14
C ASP A 236 7.97 16.84 29.83
N ASP A 237 8.70 16.28 30.80
CA ASP A 237 9.34 14.95 30.75
C ASP A 237 8.36 13.84 30.30
N LEU A 238 7.11 13.83 30.80
CA LEU A 238 6.10 12.84 30.40
C LEU A 238 5.66 13.00 28.94
N PHE A 239 5.62 14.23 28.42
CA PHE A 239 5.27 14.49 27.02
C PHE A 239 6.41 14.11 26.07
N GLU A 240 7.67 14.29 26.47
CA GLU A 240 8.84 13.81 25.71
C GLU A 240 8.85 12.27 25.59
N GLU A 241 8.63 11.55 26.70
CA GLU A 241 8.51 10.08 26.67
C GLU A 241 7.33 9.59 25.80
N LEU A 242 6.20 10.33 25.81
CA LEU A 242 5.03 10.01 25.00
C LEU A 242 5.27 10.29 23.50
N GLU A 243 6.00 11.35 23.15
CA GLU A 243 6.46 11.60 21.78
C GLU A 243 7.37 10.47 21.31
N GLU A 244 8.35 10.04 22.12
CA GLU A 244 9.22 8.90 21.79
C GLU A 244 8.41 7.61 21.53
N GLN A 245 7.47 7.27 22.41
CA GLN A 245 6.66 6.06 22.29
C GLN A 245 5.73 6.08 21.05
N LEU A 246 5.15 7.24 20.71
CA LEU A 246 4.36 7.42 19.48
C LEU A 246 5.23 7.29 18.22
N LEU A 247 6.45 7.82 18.22
CA LEU A 247 7.39 7.72 17.11
C LEU A 247 7.89 6.28 16.91
N ILE A 248 8.23 5.54 17.98
CA ILE A 248 8.62 4.13 17.93
C ILE A 248 7.53 3.26 17.28
N ALA A 249 6.26 3.59 17.55
CA ALA A 249 5.09 2.91 17.00
C ALA A 249 4.75 3.28 15.55
N ASP A 250 5.57 4.08 14.87
CA ASP A 250 5.37 4.58 13.49
C ASP A 250 4.19 5.57 13.31
N VAL A 251 3.77 6.28 14.36
CA VAL A 251 2.74 7.35 14.24
C VAL A 251 3.22 8.56 13.42
N GLY A 252 4.54 8.71 13.24
CA GLY A 252 5.13 9.72 12.34
C GLY A 252 5.20 11.12 12.97
N VAL A 253 6.19 11.92 12.54
CA VAL A 253 6.59 13.16 13.26
C VAL A 253 5.50 14.22 13.30
N GLU A 254 4.82 14.48 12.18
CA GLU A 254 3.82 15.56 12.09
C GLU A 254 2.58 15.25 12.93
N THR A 255 2.03 14.05 12.77
CA THR A 255 0.85 13.58 13.51
C THR A 255 1.15 13.36 14.99
N THR A 256 2.36 12.90 15.35
CA THR A 256 2.78 12.83 16.77
C THR A 256 2.81 14.22 17.41
N ARG A 257 3.46 15.21 16.78
CA ARG A 257 3.48 16.59 17.28
C ARG A 257 2.09 17.20 17.43
N LYS A 258 1.18 16.88 16.51
CA LYS A 258 -0.23 17.30 16.54
C LYS A 258 -0.95 16.71 17.76
N ILE A 259 -0.83 15.40 17.98
CA ILE A 259 -1.37 14.70 19.16
C ILE A 259 -0.82 15.31 20.45
N ILE A 260 0.51 15.49 20.56
CA ILE A 260 1.14 16.06 21.76
C ILE A 260 0.66 17.50 22.01
N ALA A 261 0.62 18.36 20.99
CA ALA A 261 0.17 19.75 21.13
C ALA A 261 -1.29 19.84 21.61
N ASN A 262 -2.20 19.05 21.00
CA ASN A 262 -3.61 19.02 21.37
C ASN A 262 -3.81 18.41 22.78
N LEU A 263 -3.02 17.39 23.13
CA LEU A 263 -3.05 16.75 24.44
C LEU A 263 -2.57 17.68 25.57
N THR A 264 -1.48 18.43 25.35
CA THR A 264 -0.96 19.44 26.28
C THR A 264 -1.95 20.60 26.46
N GLU A 265 -2.57 21.08 25.38
CA GLU A 265 -3.64 22.07 25.49
C GLU A 265 -4.87 21.49 26.23
N GLY A 266 -5.30 20.27 25.90
CA GLY A 266 -6.42 19.59 26.55
C GLY A 266 -6.21 19.39 28.05
N ALA A 267 -5.02 18.96 28.45
CA ALA A 267 -4.64 18.75 29.85
C ALA A 267 -4.62 20.08 30.64
N SER A 268 -4.05 21.14 30.06
CA SER A 268 -4.02 22.47 30.70
C SER A 268 -5.40 23.10 30.82
N ARG A 269 -6.22 23.07 29.75
CA ARG A 269 -7.62 23.54 29.74
C ARG A 269 -8.49 22.82 30.79
N LYS A 270 -8.35 21.49 30.91
CA LYS A 270 -9.08 20.66 31.89
C LYS A 270 -8.46 20.64 33.29
N GLN A 271 -7.30 21.30 33.49
CA GLN A 271 -6.50 21.28 34.72
C GLN A 271 -6.26 19.86 35.27
N LEU A 272 -5.91 18.93 34.39
CA LEU A 272 -5.67 17.54 34.79
C LEU A 272 -4.48 17.45 35.75
N LYS A 273 -4.62 16.61 36.78
CA LYS A 273 -3.61 16.37 37.83
C LYS A 273 -3.23 14.89 37.94
N ASP A 274 -3.77 14.08 37.03
CA ASP A 274 -3.72 12.63 37.05
C ASP A 274 -3.53 12.15 35.61
N ALA A 275 -2.51 11.33 35.39
CA ALA A 275 -2.18 10.79 34.08
C ALA A 275 -3.15 9.68 33.63
N GLU A 276 -3.95 9.08 34.53
CA GLU A 276 -5.08 8.23 34.10
C GLU A 276 -6.15 9.03 33.34
N ALA A 277 -6.32 10.32 33.62
CA ALA A 277 -7.19 11.18 32.83
C ALA A 277 -6.55 11.60 31.48
N LEU A 278 -5.21 11.65 31.41
CA LEU A 278 -4.46 11.91 30.17
C LEU A 278 -4.61 10.76 29.18
N TYR A 279 -4.66 9.51 29.67
CA TYR A 279 -4.99 8.33 28.87
C TYR A 279 -6.33 8.44 28.14
N GLY A 280 -7.35 8.99 28.80
CA GLY A 280 -8.66 9.26 28.20
C GLY A 280 -8.56 10.28 27.07
N LEU A 281 -7.87 11.41 27.30
CA LEU A 281 -7.67 12.43 26.27
C LEU A 281 -6.90 11.90 25.06
N LEU A 282 -5.88 11.05 25.27
CA LEU A 282 -5.11 10.45 24.18
C LEU A 282 -5.95 9.49 23.35
N LYS A 283 -6.85 8.71 23.98
CA LYS A 283 -7.83 7.88 23.28
C LYS A 283 -8.80 8.74 22.44
N ASP A 284 -9.33 9.81 23.03
CA ASP A 284 -10.25 10.74 22.36
C ASP A 284 -9.58 11.39 21.13
N GLU A 285 -8.37 11.95 21.29
CA GLU A 285 -7.60 12.62 20.23
C GLU A 285 -7.24 11.68 19.07
N MET A 286 -6.72 10.49 19.38
CA MET A 286 -6.42 9.48 18.36
C MET A 286 -7.68 8.96 17.66
N GLY A 287 -8.82 8.94 18.37
CA GLY A 287 -10.14 8.67 17.79
C GLY A 287 -10.63 9.77 16.85
N GLU A 288 -10.47 11.04 17.24
CA GLU A 288 -10.80 12.18 16.37
C GLU A 288 -9.99 12.19 15.07
N ILE A 289 -8.75 11.69 15.05
CA ILE A 289 -7.97 11.52 13.81
C ILE A 289 -8.63 10.47 12.91
N LEU A 290 -8.93 9.26 13.43
CA LEU A 290 -9.48 8.17 12.64
C LEU A 290 -10.94 8.37 12.20
N ALA A 291 -11.75 9.08 13.01
CA ALA A 291 -13.14 9.38 12.68
C ALA A 291 -13.29 10.23 11.41
N LYS A 292 -12.25 10.99 11.02
CA LYS A 292 -12.23 11.79 9.78
C LYS A 292 -12.12 10.95 8.50
N VAL A 293 -11.75 9.68 8.63
CA VAL A 293 -11.56 8.75 7.49
C VAL A 293 -12.39 7.46 7.61
N ASP A 294 -13.34 7.41 8.55
CA ASP A 294 -14.27 6.29 8.71
C ASP A 294 -15.48 6.43 7.75
N GLU A 295 -15.25 6.12 6.48
CA GLU A 295 -16.29 6.01 5.45
C GLU A 295 -16.21 4.63 4.78
N PRO A 296 -17.05 3.64 5.16
CA PRO A 296 -17.08 2.33 4.54
C PRO A 296 -17.42 2.40 3.05
N LEU A 297 -16.78 1.55 2.24
CA LEU A 297 -17.00 1.51 0.79
C LEU A 297 -18.47 1.13 0.46
N ASN A 298 -19.20 2.04 -0.18
CA ASN A 298 -20.49 1.75 -0.79
C ASN A 298 -20.31 1.44 -2.29
N VAL A 299 -20.84 0.30 -2.74
CA VAL A 299 -20.78 -0.17 -4.13
C VAL A 299 -22.14 -0.16 -4.84
N GLU A 300 -23.15 0.52 -4.27
CA GLU A 300 -24.51 0.57 -4.80
C GLU A 300 -24.70 1.71 -5.83
N GLY A 301 -25.74 1.59 -6.66
CA GLY A 301 -26.14 2.64 -7.63
C GLY A 301 -25.36 2.65 -8.95
N LYS A 302 -24.40 1.73 -9.14
CA LYS A 302 -23.61 1.56 -10.37
C LYS A 302 -23.56 0.10 -10.79
N THR A 303 -23.46 -0.17 -12.10
CA THR A 303 -23.46 -1.53 -12.66
C THR A 303 -22.62 -1.57 -13.96
N PRO A 304 -21.35 -2.01 -13.90
CA PRO A 304 -20.59 -2.38 -12.72
C PRO A 304 -20.11 -1.18 -11.90
N PHE A 305 -20.08 -1.33 -10.57
CA PHE A 305 -19.19 -0.54 -9.72
C PHE A 305 -17.75 -1.00 -9.96
N VAL A 306 -16.90 -0.11 -10.47
CA VAL A 306 -15.52 -0.41 -10.88
C VAL A 306 -14.54 0.00 -9.80
N ILE A 307 -13.84 -0.98 -9.22
CA ILE A 307 -12.75 -0.80 -8.25
C ILE A 307 -11.40 -1.03 -8.96
N LEU A 308 -10.51 -0.03 -8.91
CA LEU A 308 -9.13 -0.14 -9.36
C LEU A 308 -8.20 -0.33 -8.14
N MET A 309 -7.51 -1.47 -8.06
CA MET A 309 -6.69 -1.83 -6.90
C MET A 309 -5.22 -1.51 -7.17
N VAL A 310 -4.69 -0.49 -6.50
CA VAL A 310 -3.31 -0.01 -6.68
C VAL A 310 -2.47 -0.25 -5.42
N GLY A 311 -1.15 -0.07 -5.54
CA GLY A 311 -0.18 -0.37 -4.49
C GLY A 311 0.94 -1.30 -4.97
N VAL A 312 1.98 -1.44 -4.15
CA VAL A 312 3.22 -2.12 -4.55
C VAL A 312 3.12 -3.65 -4.46
N ASN A 313 4.16 -4.36 -4.90
CA ASN A 313 4.22 -5.82 -4.75
C ASN A 313 4.36 -6.22 -3.26
N GLY A 314 3.80 -7.37 -2.87
CA GLY A 314 3.93 -7.92 -1.52
C GLY A 314 2.99 -7.35 -0.44
N VAL A 315 2.32 -6.22 -0.67
CA VAL A 315 1.34 -5.62 0.28
C VAL A 315 -0.02 -6.33 0.35
N GLY A 316 -0.21 -7.37 -0.46
CA GLY A 316 -1.42 -8.20 -0.45
C GLY A 316 -2.57 -7.70 -1.34
N LYS A 317 -2.31 -6.99 -2.45
CA LYS A 317 -3.34 -6.56 -3.42
C LYS A 317 -4.25 -7.72 -3.86
N THR A 318 -3.69 -8.71 -4.55
CA THR A 318 -4.39 -9.87 -5.12
C THR A 318 -5.12 -10.68 -4.04
N THR A 319 -4.52 -10.81 -2.84
CA THR A 319 -5.18 -11.40 -1.66
C THR A 319 -6.40 -10.59 -1.22
N THR A 320 -6.28 -9.26 -1.16
CA THR A 320 -7.38 -8.35 -0.82
C THR A 320 -8.50 -8.43 -1.86
N ILE A 321 -8.16 -8.53 -3.16
CA ILE A 321 -9.13 -8.73 -4.24
C ILE A 321 -9.95 -10.02 -4.01
N GLY A 322 -9.29 -11.14 -3.75
CA GLY A 322 -9.97 -12.40 -3.46
C GLY A 322 -10.91 -12.32 -2.25
N LYS A 323 -10.49 -11.63 -1.18
CA LYS A 323 -11.32 -11.39 0.01
C LYS A 323 -12.51 -10.47 -0.27
N LEU A 324 -12.30 -9.34 -0.96
CA LEU A 324 -13.36 -8.39 -1.35
C LEU A 324 -14.40 -9.07 -2.26
N ALA A 325 -13.94 -9.76 -3.30
CA ALA A 325 -14.79 -10.50 -4.22
C ALA A 325 -15.71 -11.48 -3.48
N ARG A 326 -15.15 -12.27 -2.55
CA ARG A 326 -15.93 -13.21 -1.74
C ARG A 326 -16.88 -12.51 -0.76
N GLN A 327 -16.55 -11.33 -0.25
CA GLN A 327 -17.47 -10.52 0.58
C GLN A 327 -18.63 -9.94 -0.22
N PHE A 328 -18.43 -9.54 -1.48
CA PHE A 328 -19.51 -9.08 -2.36
C PHE A 328 -20.42 -10.25 -2.80
N GLU A 329 -19.88 -11.43 -3.10
CA GLU A 329 -20.68 -12.64 -3.31
C GLU A 329 -21.55 -12.98 -2.08
N GLN A 330 -21.01 -12.86 -0.86
CA GLN A 330 -21.76 -13.09 0.38
C GLN A 330 -22.87 -12.05 0.63
N GLN A 331 -22.78 -10.88 0.00
CA GLN A 331 -23.85 -9.86 -0.06
C GLN A 331 -24.87 -10.13 -1.18
N GLY A 332 -24.70 -11.20 -1.96
CA GLY A 332 -25.54 -11.53 -3.11
C GLY A 332 -25.22 -10.75 -4.39
N LYS A 333 -24.10 -10.02 -4.44
CA LYS A 333 -23.66 -9.25 -5.61
C LYS A 333 -22.86 -10.14 -6.56
N THR A 334 -23.07 -9.98 -7.86
CA THR A 334 -22.26 -10.60 -8.90
C THR A 334 -20.93 -9.86 -9.04
N VAL A 335 -19.84 -10.61 -9.22
CA VAL A 335 -18.48 -10.07 -9.28
C VAL A 335 -17.79 -10.50 -10.58
N MET A 336 -16.92 -9.65 -11.10
CA MET A 336 -15.93 -9.98 -12.14
C MET A 336 -14.57 -9.46 -11.73
N LEU A 337 -13.50 -10.15 -12.13
CA LEU A 337 -12.11 -9.77 -11.87
C LEU A 337 -11.39 -9.43 -13.19
N ALA A 338 -10.48 -8.45 -13.17
CA ALA A 338 -9.60 -8.13 -14.30
C ALA A 338 -8.12 -8.31 -13.90
N ALA A 339 -7.38 -9.09 -14.67
CA ALA A 339 -5.98 -9.42 -14.43
C ALA A 339 -5.02 -8.38 -15.04
N GLY A 340 -4.98 -7.18 -14.47
CA GLY A 340 -4.15 -6.06 -14.95
C GLY A 340 -2.70 -6.03 -14.43
N ASP A 341 -2.20 -7.07 -13.77
CA ASP A 341 -0.76 -7.28 -13.53
C ASP A 341 -0.17 -8.19 -14.63
N THR A 342 -0.32 -7.76 -15.88
CA THR A 342 0.05 -8.55 -17.08
C THR A 342 1.55 -8.83 -17.18
N PHE A 343 2.37 -7.99 -16.54
CA PHE A 343 3.82 -8.16 -16.38
C PHE A 343 4.22 -9.33 -15.45
N ARG A 344 3.27 -10.05 -14.85
CA ARG A 344 3.53 -11.18 -13.96
C ARG A 344 2.59 -12.34 -14.30
N ALA A 345 3.05 -13.29 -15.10
CA ALA A 345 2.28 -14.50 -15.46
C ALA A 345 1.65 -15.18 -14.23
N ALA A 346 2.44 -15.40 -13.18
CA ALA A 346 1.98 -15.98 -11.91
C ALA A 346 0.92 -15.13 -11.17
N ALA A 347 0.84 -13.82 -11.41
CA ALA A 347 -0.22 -12.96 -10.83
C ALA A 347 -1.53 -13.11 -11.59
N VAL A 348 -1.47 -13.17 -12.92
CA VAL A 348 -2.61 -13.49 -13.79
C VAL A 348 -3.17 -14.87 -13.44
N GLU A 349 -2.30 -15.88 -13.34
CA GLU A 349 -2.65 -17.24 -12.94
C GLU A 349 -3.22 -17.30 -11.52
N GLN A 350 -2.57 -16.66 -10.53
CA GLN A 350 -3.07 -16.60 -9.16
C GLN A 350 -4.49 -16.01 -9.09
N LEU A 351 -4.79 -14.97 -9.88
CA LEU A 351 -6.12 -14.38 -9.95
C LEU A 351 -7.13 -15.29 -10.68
N GLN A 352 -6.71 -15.96 -11.76
CA GLN A 352 -7.53 -16.96 -12.47
C GLN A 352 -7.89 -18.16 -11.59
N VAL A 353 -6.94 -18.71 -10.85
CA VAL A 353 -7.16 -19.80 -9.87
C VAL A 353 -8.10 -19.33 -8.74
N TRP A 354 -7.95 -18.09 -8.27
CA TRP A 354 -8.89 -17.49 -7.31
C TRP A 354 -10.31 -17.38 -7.87
N GLY A 355 -10.46 -16.93 -9.10
CA GLY A 355 -11.76 -16.87 -9.78
C GLY A 355 -12.38 -18.25 -9.96
N GLN A 356 -11.65 -19.20 -10.54
CA GLN A 356 -12.09 -20.58 -10.75
C GLN A 356 -12.51 -21.26 -9.43
N ARG A 357 -11.74 -21.08 -8.35
CA ARG A 357 -12.05 -21.65 -7.03
C ARG A 357 -13.36 -21.13 -6.42
N ASN A 358 -13.79 -19.92 -6.78
CA ASN A 358 -15.03 -19.32 -6.27
C ASN A 358 -16.17 -19.31 -7.31
N ASN A 359 -15.90 -19.67 -8.58
CA ASN A 359 -16.77 -19.52 -9.76
C ASN A 359 -16.96 -18.05 -10.23
N ILE A 360 -16.02 -17.17 -9.90
CA ILE A 360 -16.03 -15.76 -10.31
C ILE A 360 -15.34 -15.63 -11.68
N PRO A 361 -15.97 -15.00 -12.69
CA PRO A 361 -15.35 -14.78 -13.99
C PRO A 361 -14.14 -13.84 -13.91
N VAL A 362 -13.04 -14.25 -14.52
CA VAL A 362 -11.80 -13.46 -14.65
C VAL A 362 -11.58 -13.11 -16.11
N ILE A 363 -11.27 -11.85 -16.38
CA ILE A 363 -10.86 -11.34 -17.70
C ILE A 363 -9.34 -11.14 -17.66
N ALA A 364 -8.66 -11.77 -18.61
CA ALA A 364 -7.21 -11.80 -18.74
C ALA A 364 -6.83 -11.94 -20.22
N GLN A 365 -5.65 -11.45 -20.58
CA GLN A 365 -5.02 -11.70 -21.87
C GLN A 365 -3.68 -12.45 -21.65
N HIS A 366 -2.78 -12.45 -22.63
CA HIS A 366 -1.46 -13.07 -22.51
C HIS A 366 -0.51 -12.25 -21.61
N THR A 367 0.53 -12.89 -21.07
CA THR A 367 1.60 -12.21 -20.34
C THR A 367 2.24 -11.11 -21.20
N GLY A 368 2.42 -9.92 -20.64
CA GLY A 368 2.94 -8.75 -21.36
C GLY A 368 1.90 -7.96 -22.17
N ALA A 369 0.63 -8.38 -22.20
CA ALA A 369 -0.45 -7.61 -22.82
C ALA A 369 -0.64 -6.23 -22.14
N ASP A 370 -1.22 -5.26 -22.85
CA ASP A 370 -1.50 -3.94 -22.29
C ASP A 370 -2.56 -3.99 -21.18
N SER A 371 -2.16 -3.68 -19.95
CA SER A 371 -3.00 -3.64 -18.75
C SER A 371 -4.28 -2.80 -18.94
N ALA A 372 -4.19 -1.67 -19.66
CA ALA A 372 -5.35 -0.83 -19.93
C ALA A 372 -6.35 -1.49 -20.90
N SER A 373 -5.88 -2.26 -21.87
CA SER A 373 -6.72 -3.02 -22.80
C SER A 373 -7.40 -4.21 -22.11
N VAL A 374 -6.71 -4.95 -21.22
CA VAL A 374 -7.34 -6.01 -20.39
C VAL A 374 -8.49 -5.45 -19.56
N ILE A 375 -8.31 -4.27 -18.98
CA ILE A 375 -9.31 -3.61 -18.13
C ILE A 375 -10.47 -3.02 -18.97
N PHE A 376 -10.20 -2.52 -20.18
CA PHE A 376 -11.23 -2.11 -21.14
C PHE A 376 -12.16 -3.28 -21.50
N ASP A 377 -11.58 -4.42 -21.89
CA ASP A 377 -12.33 -5.66 -22.14
C ASP A 377 -13.15 -6.10 -20.92
N ALA A 378 -12.60 -5.94 -19.72
CA ALA A 378 -13.28 -6.31 -18.50
C ALA A 378 -14.49 -5.42 -18.17
N ILE A 379 -14.40 -4.10 -18.38
CA ILE A 379 -15.55 -3.19 -18.23
C ILE A 379 -16.62 -3.52 -19.28
N GLN A 380 -16.23 -3.78 -20.53
CA GLN A 380 -17.15 -4.20 -21.59
C GLN A 380 -17.85 -5.52 -21.25
N ALA A 381 -17.09 -6.53 -20.79
CA ALA A 381 -17.63 -7.83 -20.38
C ALA A 381 -18.54 -7.74 -19.15
N ALA A 382 -18.20 -6.89 -18.17
CA ALA A 382 -19.01 -6.65 -16.98
C ALA A 382 -20.33 -5.94 -17.33
N LYS A 383 -20.29 -4.89 -18.16
CA LYS A 383 -21.51 -4.21 -18.67
C LYS A 383 -22.38 -5.18 -19.49
N ALA A 384 -21.79 -5.94 -20.42
CA ALA A 384 -22.53 -6.89 -21.26
C ALA A 384 -23.17 -8.06 -20.48
N ARG A 385 -22.63 -8.41 -19.30
CA ARG A 385 -23.16 -9.46 -18.42
C ARG A 385 -24.02 -8.93 -17.25
N ASN A 386 -24.19 -7.61 -17.13
CA ASN A 386 -24.86 -6.93 -16.00
C ASN A 386 -24.26 -7.30 -14.64
N VAL A 387 -22.93 -7.25 -14.53
CA VAL A 387 -22.20 -7.54 -13.28
C VAL A 387 -22.28 -6.35 -12.33
N ASP A 388 -22.52 -6.60 -11.04
CA ASP A 388 -22.65 -5.57 -10.01
C ASP A 388 -21.30 -4.92 -9.66
N VAL A 389 -20.23 -5.71 -9.49
CA VAL A 389 -18.89 -5.21 -9.11
C VAL A 389 -17.79 -5.77 -10.02
N LEU A 390 -16.95 -4.88 -10.55
CA LEU A 390 -15.71 -5.24 -11.25
C LEU A 390 -14.51 -4.83 -10.42
N ILE A 391 -13.59 -5.75 -10.14
CA ILE A 391 -12.34 -5.47 -9.41
C ILE A 391 -11.14 -5.72 -10.34
N ALA A 392 -10.35 -4.68 -10.61
CA ALA A 392 -9.14 -4.76 -11.42
C ALA A 392 -7.88 -4.76 -10.54
N ASP A 393 -7.03 -5.79 -10.69
CA ASP A 393 -5.66 -5.79 -10.15
C ASP A 393 -4.73 -4.99 -11.08
N THR A 394 -3.58 -4.54 -10.57
CA THR A 394 -2.56 -3.81 -11.37
C THR A 394 -1.15 -4.26 -11.02
N ALA A 395 -0.21 -3.97 -11.91
CA ALA A 395 1.22 -4.00 -11.58
C ALA A 395 1.53 -3.21 -10.29
N GLY A 396 2.58 -3.61 -9.58
CA GLY A 396 3.06 -2.98 -8.33
C GLY A 396 4.57 -2.78 -8.26
N ARG A 397 5.23 -2.68 -9.42
CA ARG A 397 6.70 -2.59 -9.58
C ARG A 397 7.23 -1.17 -9.28
N LEU A 398 7.20 -0.76 -8.01
CA LEU A 398 7.55 0.62 -7.57
C LEU A 398 8.98 1.04 -7.97
N GLN A 399 9.91 0.12 -8.23
CA GLN A 399 11.28 0.46 -8.60
C GLN A 399 11.37 1.35 -9.87
N ASN A 400 10.44 1.21 -10.82
CA ASN A 400 10.32 2.09 -11.98
C ASN A 400 9.09 3.01 -11.82
N LYS A 401 9.22 4.00 -10.92
CA LYS A 401 8.12 4.86 -10.46
C LYS A 401 7.39 5.59 -11.60
N SER A 402 8.14 6.15 -12.55
CA SER A 402 7.57 6.91 -13.68
C SER A 402 6.69 6.03 -14.56
N HIS A 403 7.23 4.89 -15.02
CA HIS A 403 6.48 3.96 -15.87
C HIS A 403 5.20 3.45 -15.19
N LEU A 404 5.28 3.04 -13.92
CA LEU A 404 4.12 2.56 -13.18
C LEU A 404 3.02 3.63 -13.04
N MET A 405 3.38 4.89 -12.84
CA MET A 405 2.39 5.96 -12.68
C MET A 405 1.77 6.39 -14.02
N GLU A 406 2.51 6.36 -15.12
CA GLU A 406 1.93 6.58 -16.47
C GLU A 406 1.06 5.40 -16.94
N GLU A 407 1.41 4.16 -16.59
CA GLU A 407 0.56 2.98 -16.81
C GLU A 407 -0.79 3.12 -16.08
N LEU A 408 -0.76 3.53 -14.81
CA LEU A 408 -1.97 3.73 -14.00
C LEU A 408 -2.83 4.91 -14.53
N LYS A 409 -2.21 6.02 -14.97
CA LYS A 409 -2.91 7.10 -15.67
C LYS A 409 -3.52 6.64 -17.00
N LYS A 410 -2.81 5.80 -17.77
CA LYS A 410 -3.31 5.20 -19.02
C LYS A 410 -4.55 4.34 -18.73
N ILE A 411 -4.51 3.50 -17.69
CA ILE A 411 -5.66 2.69 -17.25
C ILE A 411 -6.86 3.59 -16.91
N VAL A 412 -6.71 4.58 -16.03
CA VAL A 412 -7.80 5.50 -15.66
C VAL A 412 -8.36 6.25 -16.87
N ARG A 413 -7.50 6.75 -17.76
CA ARG A 413 -7.91 7.41 -19.01
C ARG A 413 -8.69 6.48 -19.94
N VAL A 414 -8.38 5.18 -19.96
CA VAL A 414 -9.08 4.18 -20.79
C VAL A 414 -10.41 3.77 -20.15
N MET A 415 -10.48 3.63 -18.82
CA MET A 415 -11.75 3.44 -18.10
C MET A 415 -12.74 4.57 -18.43
N LYS A 416 -12.27 5.83 -18.41
CA LYS A 416 -13.10 7.01 -18.69
C LYS A 416 -13.65 7.13 -20.12
N LYS A 417 -13.17 6.31 -21.07
CA LYS A 417 -13.78 6.18 -22.40
C LYS A 417 -15.05 5.32 -22.41
N LEU A 418 -15.24 4.47 -21.40
CA LEU A 418 -16.39 3.56 -21.27
C LEU A 418 -17.41 4.03 -20.21
N ASP A 419 -16.95 4.82 -19.24
CA ASP A 419 -17.77 5.39 -18.16
C ASP A 419 -17.04 6.60 -17.56
N GLU A 420 -17.60 7.80 -17.66
CA GLU A 420 -16.92 9.04 -17.22
C GLU A 420 -16.62 9.05 -15.71
N GLU A 421 -17.40 8.31 -14.93
CA GLU A 421 -17.26 8.13 -13.48
C GLU A 421 -16.36 6.95 -13.07
N ALA A 422 -15.84 6.15 -14.01
CA ALA A 422 -14.92 5.05 -13.69
C ALA A 422 -13.44 5.51 -13.62
N PRO A 423 -12.62 4.91 -12.74
CA PRO A 423 -13.00 4.01 -11.66
C PRO A 423 -13.79 4.74 -10.57
N HIS A 424 -14.79 4.05 -10.02
CA HIS A 424 -15.64 4.58 -8.95
C HIS A 424 -14.93 4.55 -7.59
N GLU A 425 -13.94 3.66 -7.44
CA GLU A 425 -13.02 3.61 -6.32
C GLU A 425 -11.60 3.32 -6.82
N VAL A 426 -10.64 4.18 -6.49
CA VAL A 426 -9.19 3.88 -6.59
C VAL A 426 -8.69 3.50 -5.20
N MET A 427 -8.55 2.20 -4.98
CA MET A 427 -8.23 1.60 -3.70
C MET A 427 -6.72 1.33 -3.60
N LEU A 428 -6.01 2.10 -2.78
CA LEU A 428 -4.62 1.76 -2.43
C LEU A 428 -4.59 0.65 -1.40
N THR A 429 -3.83 -0.41 -1.67
CA THR A 429 -3.44 -1.40 -0.65
C THR A 429 -2.05 -1.04 -0.11
N ILE A 430 -1.92 -0.94 1.21
CA ILE A 430 -0.64 -0.71 1.93
C ILE A 430 -0.45 -1.70 3.07
N ASP A 431 0.80 -1.95 3.43
CA ASP A 431 1.21 -2.92 4.44
C ASP A 431 1.65 -2.23 5.74
N ALA A 432 0.94 -2.51 6.85
CA ALA A 432 1.17 -1.89 8.15
C ALA A 432 2.53 -2.21 8.78
N SER A 433 3.24 -3.24 8.30
CA SER A 433 4.60 -3.54 8.74
C SER A 433 5.65 -2.57 8.16
N THR A 434 5.32 -1.83 7.10
CA THR A 434 6.28 -1.00 6.35
C THR A 434 6.49 0.41 6.92
N GLY A 435 5.71 0.82 7.93
CA GLY A 435 5.85 2.11 8.62
C GLY A 435 5.78 3.30 7.67
N GLN A 436 6.67 4.29 7.84
CA GLN A 436 6.71 5.50 6.99
C GLN A 436 6.83 5.24 5.47
N ASN A 437 7.22 4.03 5.02
CA ASN A 437 7.19 3.69 3.59
C ASN A 437 5.77 3.64 3.01
N ALA A 438 4.75 3.33 3.82
CA ALA A 438 3.35 3.41 3.38
C ALA A 438 2.92 4.86 3.10
N ILE A 439 3.49 5.84 3.80
CA ILE A 439 3.19 7.27 3.63
C ILE A 439 3.76 7.79 2.31
N SER A 440 5.03 7.47 2.01
CA SER A 440 5.64 7.87 0.74
C SER A 440 5.00 7.18 -0.47
N GLN A 441 4.50 5.95 -0.30
CA GLN A 441 3.66 5.28 -1.30
C GLN A 441 2.30 5.98 -1.45
N ALA A 442 1.57 6.22 -0.37
CA ALA A 442 0.24 6.83 -0.41
C ALA A 442 0.26 8.20 -1.11
N LYS A 443 1.26 9.03 -0.80
CA LYS A 443 1.52 10.29 -1.50
C LYS A 443 1.69 10.09 -3.02
N LEU A 444 2.62 9.23 -3.42
CA LEU A 444 2.96 9.02 -4.84
C LEU A 444 1.76 8.48 -5.65
N PHE A 445 1.01 7.51 -5.13
CA PHE A 445 -0.19 6.99 -5.79
C PHE A 445 -1.33 8.03 -5.83
N HIS A 446 -1.50 8.85 -4.80
CA HIS A 446 -2.51 9.92 -4.79
C HIS A 446 -2.18 11.03 -5.79
N GLU A 447 -0.92 11.48 -5.86
CA GLU A 447 -0.43 12.45 -6.85
C GLU A 447 -0.56 11.95 -8.31
N ALA A 448 -0.49 10.63 -8.53
CA ALA A 448 -0.56 10.05 -9.87
C ALA A 448 -1.97 9.79 -10.40
N VAL A 449 -2.89 9.28 -9.56
CA VAL A 449 -4.24 8.84 -10.01
C VAL A 449 -5.41 9.30 -9.15
N GLY A 450 -5.18 9.98 -8.02
CA GLY A 450 -6.25 10.43 -7.12
C GLY A 450 -6.92 9.27 -6.38
N LEU A 451 -6.29 8.82 -5.29
CA LEU A 451 -6.84 7.77 -4.41
C LEU A 451 -8.14 8.21 -3.74
N THR A 452 -9.15 7.34 -3.73
CA THR A 452 -10.45 7.56 -3.07
C THR A 452 -10.67 6.63 -1.87
N GLY A 453 -9.88 5.57 -1.73
CA GLY A 453 -9.94 4.66 -0.59
C GLY A 453 -8.60 3.98 -0.29
N ILE A 454 -8.43 3.57 0.96
CA ILE A 454 -7.25 2.85 1.45
C ILE A 454 -7.65 1.55 2.13
N THR A 455 -6.94 0.47 1.82
CA THR A 455 -6.92 -0.78 2.57
C THR A 455 -5.55 -0.97 3.23
N LEU A 456 -5.53 -1.08 4.55
CA LEU A 456 -4.31 -1.33 5.33
C LEU A 456 -4.25 -2.82 5.72
N THR A 457 -3.17 -3.53 5.38
CA THR A 457 -3.03 -4.98 5.58
C THR A 457 -1.96 -5.34 6.63
N LYS A 458 -1.95 -6.60 7.09
CA LYS A 458 -0.97 -7.19 8.02
C LYS A 458 -0.86 -6.49 9.38
N LEU A 459 -1.95 -5.92 9.89
CA LEU A 459 -1.97 -5.29 11.23
C LEU A 459 -1.66 -6.32 12.35
N ASP A 460 -1.97 -7.60 12.11
CA ASP A 460 -1.64 -8.77 12.93
C ASP A 460 -0.13 -9.14 12.93
N GLY A 461 0.58 -8.76 11.87
CA GLY A 461 2.01 -8.99 11.75
C GLY A 461 2.86 -8.09 12.64
N THR A 462 2.38 -6.88 12.97
CA THR A 462 3.25 -5.73 13.27
C THR A 462 3.05 -5.09 14.65
N ALA A 463 4.14 -4.55 15.20
CA ALA A 463 4.14 -3.65 16.37
C ALA A 463 4.16 -2.15 15.97
N LYS A 464 4.15 -1.87 14.65
CA LYS A 464 4.26 -0.55 14.00
C LYS A 464 2.90 -0.04 13.48
N GLY A 465 1.79 -0.46 14.09
CA GLY A 465 0.45 -0.12 13.62
C GLY A 465 0.07 1.37 13.74
N GLY A 466 0.94 2.22 14.30
CA GLY A 466 0.74 3.67 14.36
C GLY A 466 0.63 4.36 13.01
N VAL A 467 1.15 3.74 11.95
CA VAL A 467 1.07 4.23 10.56
C VAL A 467 -0.37 4.54 10.09
N ILE A 468 -1.38 3.88 10.67
CA ILE A 468 -2.79 4.15 10.37
C ILE A 468 -3.21 5.59 10.70
N PHE A 469 -2.64 6.17 11.77
CA PHE A 469 -2.92 7.53 12.20
C PHE A 469 -2.24 8.54 11.28
N SER A 470 -1.00 8.29 10.86
CA SER A 470 -0.27 9.17 9.92
C SER A 470 -0.94 9.20 8.55
N VAL A 471 -1.41 8.05 8.06
CA VAL A 471 -2.18 7.97 6.79
C VAL A 471 -3.49 8.77 6.90
N ALA A 472 -4.26 8.56 7.97
CA ALA A 472 -5.52 9.26 8.19
C ALA A 472 -5.32 10.79 8.26
N ASP A 473 -4.31 11.22 9.02
CA ASP A 473 -4.07 12.63 9.36
C ASP A 473 -3.46 13.45 8.21
N GLN A 474 -2.58 12.86 7.40
CA GLN A 474 -1.90 13.57 6.31
C GLN A 474 -2.72 13.61 5.01
N PHE A 475 -3.47 12.56 4.70
CA PHE A 475 -4.16 12.45 3.40
C PHE A 475 -5.67 12.70 3.46
N GLY A 476 -6.33 12.41 4.58
CA GLY A 476 -7.79 12.50 4.70
C GLY A 476 -8.57 11.56 3.77
N ILE A 477 -7.90 10.60 3.11
CA ILE A 477 -8.54 9.60 2.26
C ILE A 477 -9.22 8.56 3.15
N PRO A 478 -10.49 8.18 2.90
CA PRO A 478 -11.17 7.12 3.63
C PRO A 478 -10.37 5.82 3.75
N ILE A 479 -10.21 5.34 4.99
CA ILE A 479 -9.75 3.98 5.23
C ILE A 479 -10.98 3.10 5.11
N ARG A 480 -11.03 2.28 4.06
CA ARG A 480 -12.18 1.44 3.72
C ARG A 480 -12.15 0.11 4.44
N TYR A 481 -10.96 -0.49 4.50
CA TYR A 481 -10.75 -1.82 5.07
C TYR A 481 -9.44 -1.94 5.87
N ILE A 482 -9.46 -2.83 6.87
CA ILE A 482 -8.27 -3.30 7.57
C ILE A 482 -8.13 -4.82 7.46
N GLY A 483 -6.91 -5.31 7.20
CA GLY A 483 -6.55 -6.72 7.12
C GLY A 483 -5.81 -7.16 8.38
N VAL A 484 -6.44 -8.05 9.15
CA VAL A 484 -6.04 -8.47 10.51
C VAL A 484 -5.77 -9.98 10.61
N GLY A 485 -5.34 -10.58 9.51
CA GLY A 485 -5.07 -12.01 9.37
C GLY A 485 -5.22 -12.50 7.92
N GLU A 486 -4.97 -13.78 7.71
CA GLU A 486 -4.93 -14.40 6.38
C GLU A 486 -6.30 -14.77 5.82
N ARG A 487 -7.29 -15.05 6.66
CA ARG A 487 -8.58 -15.63 6.23
C ARG A 487 -9.50 -14.61 5.57
N ILE A 488 -10.54 -15.09 4.89
CA ILE A 488 -11.50 -14.23 4.19
C ILE A 488 -12.28 -13.34 5.17
N GLU A 489 -12.59 -13.86 6.36
CA GLU A 489 -13.21 -13.09 7.45
C GLU A 489 -12.24 -12.16 8.20
N ASP A 490 -10.96 -12.13 7.84
CA ASP A 490 -9.94 -11.26 8.46
C ASP A 490 -9.66 -9.98 7.66
N LEU A 491 -10.34 -9.77 6.52
CA LEU A 491 -10.50 -8.43 5.93
C LEU A 491 -11.79 -7.83 6.48
N ARG A 492 -11.73 -6.62 7.04
CA ARG A 492 -12.87 -5.98 7.71
C ARG A 492 -13.10 -4.58 7.17
N PRO A 493 -14.35 -4.17 6.88
CA PRO A 493 -14.67 -2.75 6.76
C PRO A 493 -14.16 -2.00 7.98
N PHE A 494 -13.51 -0.87 7.76
CA PHE A 494 -12.96 -0.07 8.84
C PHE A 494 -14.09 0.55 9.69
N LYS A 495 -13.81 0.72 10.98
CA LYS A 495 -14.66 1.38 11.98
C LYS A 495 -13.71 2.04 12.99
N ALA A 496 -13.72 3.37 13.09
CA ALA A 496 -12.81 4.10 13.97
C ALA A 496 -13.03 3.71 15.45
N ASP A 497 -14.29 3.72 15.90
CA ASP A 497 -14.67 3.37 17.28
C ASP A 497 -14.21 1.96 17.68
N ASP A 498 -14.58 0.93 16.89
CA ASP A 498 -14.22 -0.47 17.19
C ASP A 498 -12.70 -0.69 17.14
N PHE A 499 -11.96 0.04 16.30
CA PHE A 499 -10.50 0.00 16.24
C PHE A 499 -9.85 0.67 17.46
N ILE A 500 -10.29 1.87 17.82
CA ILE A 500 -9.81 2.62 18.99
C ILE A 500 -10.11 1.86 20.29
N GLU A 501 -11.33 1.32 20.43
CA GLU A 501 -11.65 0.46 21.57
C GLU A 501 -10.79 -0.80 21.59
N ALA A 502 -10.54 -1.46 20.45
CA ALA A 502 -9.68 -2.64 20.43
C ALA A 502 -8.23 -2.31 20.84
N LEU A 503 -7.70 -1.17 20.37
CA LEU A 503 -6.35 -0.67 20.67
C LEU A 503 -6.18 -0.24 22.15
N PHE A 504 -7.15 0.49 22.71
CA PHE A 504 -7.11 1.01 24.08
C PHE A 504 -7.77 0.09 25.13
N ALA A 505 -8.41 -1.01 24.74
CA ALA A 505 -8.95 -2.00 25.69
C ALA A 505 -7.84 -2.58 26.56
N ARG A 506 -8.03 -2.51 27.89
CA ARG A 506 -7.12 -3.11 28.87
C ARG A 506 -7.02 -4.63 28.67
N GLU A 507 -5.91 -5.22 29.09
CA GLU A 507 -5.86 -6.66 29.37
C GLU A 507 -6.39 -6.89 30.80
N ASP A 508 -7.05 -8.03 30.99
CA ASP A 508 -7.78 -8.41 32.20
C ASP A 508 -7.08 -9.60 32.89
#